data_AF-A0A812S6Z4-F1
#
_entry.id   AF-A0A812S6Z4-F1
#
_cell.length_a   1.000
_cell.length_b   1.000
_cell.length_c   1.000
_cell.angle_alpha   90.00
_cell.angle_beta   90.00
_cell.angle_gamma   90.00
#
_symmetry.space_group_name_H-M   'P 1'
#
loop_
_entity.id
_entity.type
_entity.pdbx_description
1 polymer ?
#
loop_
_entity_poly.entity_id
_entity_poly.type
_entity_poly.pdbx_seq_one_letter_code
_entity_poly.pdbx_strand_id
1 'polypeptide(L)'
;MVRAFLLLPALVSFTIGSSSPDEGCELTEAGKFLKHKLPELQGMTASARARGLANDATCPAACGWCNMIAANDSVKVRENISYGQAYNIETGRNEVLYMDEYTVPETQPGVDRKPVMVVIHGGGYMKSSNKNSLWAPIVSRFFAMYGFHTVSIEYRRLGDYCAESLTNPKPGCPEVMFGNPVEDARAAIRFLQENQETLSIDTSTIGAFGCSAGGWTVTHLLMTNYGEGKSGNLENPPAVHAGVSLSGGFVEVMNPWRKTRYGSIAPYMAIYGTSDALCPSFMSTDAITLAESLGAETRLLAVPDGKHCPNVITPPSPDYAFDQVMGFLAKSLELCGERTLLP
;
A
#
# COMPACT_ATOMS: atom_id res chain seq x y z
N MET A 1 17.49 60.62 13.88
CA MET A 1 16.14 60.04 14.04
C MET A 1 15.85 59.16 12.84
N VAL A 2 15.33 57.95 13.10
CA VAL A 2 14.80 56.95 12.12
C VAL A 2 15.89 56.20 11.32
N ARG A 3 15.90 54.87 11.15
CA ARG A 3 15.36 53.66 11.80
C ARG A 3 16.19 52.50 11.21
N ALA A 4 16.52 51.50 12.01
CA ALA A 4 17.15 50.26 11.56
C ALA A 4 16.19 49.45 10.66
N PHE A 5 16.72 48.82 9.60
CA PHE A 5 16.06 47.71 8.91
C PHE A 5 17.05 46.55 8.79
N LEU A 6 16.71 45.47 9.48
CA LEU A 6 17.33 44.14 9.39
C LEU A 6 17.05 43.56 8.01
N LEU A 7 18.09 43.14 7.29
CA LEU A 7 17.99 42.31 6.09
C LEU A 7 17.95 40.84 6.52
N LEU A 8 16.82 40.17 6.31
CA LEU A 8 16.72 38.70 6.28
C LEU A 8 17.21 38.18 4.91
N PRO A 9 17.83 37.00 4.83
CA PRO A 9 18.19 36.38 3.56
C PRO A 9 16.97 35.75 2.89
N ALA A 10 16.99 35.81 1.56
CA ALA A 10 15.93 35.40 0.64
C ALA A 10 15.55 33.91 0.78
N LEU A 11 14.26 33.65 0.93
CA LEU A 11 13.63 32.35 0.68
C LEU A 11 13.64 32.09 -0.84
N VAL A 12 14.35 31.04 -1.24
CA VAL A 12 14.23 30.45 -2.59
C VAL A 12 12.89 29.72 -2.64
N SER A 13 11.89 30.33 -3.24
CA SER A 13 10.64 29.66 -3.60
C SER A 13 10.89 28.71 -4.78
N PHE A 14 10.93 27.41 -4.51
CA PHE A 14 10.73 26.40 -5.55
C PHE A 14 9.23 26.38 -5.90
N THR A 15 8.89 26.94 -7.06
CA THR A 15 7.60 26.71 -7.71
C THR A 15 7.55 25.27 -8.20
N ILE A 16 6.89 24.40 -7.43
CA ILE A 16 6.48 23.07 -7.89
C ILE A 16 5.33 23.30 -8.87
N GLY A 17 5.52 22.89 -10.13
CA GLY A 17 4.50 22.97 -11.18
C GLY A 17 3.22 22.27 -10.76
N SER A 18 2.10 22.94 -10.97
CA SER A 18 0.74 22.57 -10.56
C SER A 18 0.10 21.54 -11.50
N SER A 19 0.65 20.33 -11.58
CA SER A 19 -0.11 19.17 -12.04
C SER A 19 -0.45 18.32 -10.83
N SER A 20 -1.71 18.34 -10.40
CA SER A 20 -2.18 17.47 -9.32
C SER A 20 -2.00 16.01 -9.71
N PRO A 21 -1.58 15.12 -8.79
CA PRO A 21 -1.50 13.67 -9.04
C PRO A 21 -2.83 13.06 -9.54
N ASP A 22 -3.95 13.78 -9.37
CA ASP A 22 -5.31 13.46 -9.84
C ASP A 22 -5.42 13.28 -11.37
N GLU A 23 -4.71 14.07 -12.20
CA GLU A 23 -4.93 14.06 -13.67
C GLU A 23 -4.45 12.77 -14.34
N GLY A 24 -3.51 12.06 -13.72
CA GLY A 24 -2.96 10.82 -14.26
C GLY A 24 -3.87 9.59 -14.10
N CYS A 25 -4.70 9.53 -13.03
CA CYS A 25 -5.53 8.36 -12.72
C CYS A 25 -6.90 8.38 -13.41
N GLU A 26 -7.56 9.54 -13.52
CA GLU A 26 -8.92 9.65 -14.08
C GLU A 26 -8.99 9.35 -15.58
N LEU A 27 -7.89 9.55 -16.31
CA LEU A 27 -7.82 9.39 -17.76
C LEU A 27 -7.47 7.96 -18.20
N THR A 28 -7.18 7.05 -17.27
CA THR A 28 -6.81 5.66 -17.59
C THR A 28 -8.03 4.83 -17.98
N GLU A 29 -7.87 3.91 -18.94
CA GLU A 29 -8.94 2.97 -19.34
C GLU A 29 -9.42 2.07 -18.17
N ALA A 30 -8.59 1.89 -17.12
CA ALA A 30 -8.96 1.17 -15.90
C ALA A 30 -9.88 1.99 -15.00
N GLY A 31 -9.65 3.30 -14.87
CA GLY A 31 -10.60 4.22 -14.24
C GLY A 31 -11.94 4.23 -14.97
N LYS A 32 -11.93 4.11 -16.30
CA LYS A 32 -13.14 3.95 -17.13
C LYS A 32 -13.80 2.58 -16.92
N PHE A 33 -13.04 1.49 -16.80
CA PHE A 33 -13.55 0.14 -16.51
C PHE A 33 -14.28 0.08 -15.16
N LEU A 34 -13.66 0.58 -14.09
CA LEU A 34 -14.28 0.63 -12.77
C LEU A 34 -15.54 1.51 -12.77
N LYS A 35 -15.50 2.69 -13.41
CA LYS A 35 -16.68 3.56 -13.58
C LYS A 35 -17.79 2.88 -14.40
N HIS A 36 -17.47 2.10 -15.42
CA HIS A 36 -18.46 1.39 -16.25
C HIS A 36 -19.15 0.26 -15.48
N LYS A 37 -18.42 -0.47 -14.62
CA LYS A 37 -18.99 -1.55 -13.81
C LYS A 37 -19.68 -1.08 -12.53
N LEU A 38 -19.40 0.14 -12.09
CA LEU A 38 -19.93 0.72 -10.85
C LEU A 38 -21.46 0.63 -10.70
N PRO A 39 -22.29 0.91 -11.73
CA PRO A 39 -23.75 0.86 -11.59
C PRO A 39 -24.27 -0.57 -11.38
N GLU A 40 -23.63 -1.58 -11.98
CA GLU A 40 -23.97 -3.00 -11.77
C GLU A 40 -23.59 -3.44 -10.34
N LEU A 41 -22.46 -2.96 -9.84
CA LEU A 41 -21.95 -3.31 -8.50
C LEU A 41 -22.74 -2.64 -7.37
N GLN A 42 -23.13 -1.38 -7.54
CA GLN A 42 -23.92 -0.62 -6.56
C GLN A 42 -25.32 -1.21 -6.33
N GLY A 43 -25.89 -1.91 -7.31
CA GLY A 43 -27.19 -2.59 -7.18
C GLY A 43 -27.14 -3.91 -6.39
N MET A 44 -25.94 -4.42 -6.08
CA MET A 44 -25.74 -5.75 -5.49
C MET A 44 -25.19 -5.73 -4.06
N THR A 45 -24.94 -4.56 -3.46
CA THR A 45 -24.33 -4.45 -2.13
C THR A 45 -25.32 -4.77 -1.01
N ALA A 46 -24.96 -5.69 -0.11
CA ALA A 46 -25.58 -5.78 1.20
C ALA A 46 -25.13 -4.59 2.05
N SER A 47 -26.06 -3.87 2.69
CA SER A 47 -25.72 -2.72 3.53
C SER A 47 -24.96 -3.18 4.78
N ALA A 48 -23.63 -3.22 4.71
CA ALA A 48 -22.81 -3.37 5.91
C ALA A 48 -22.79 -2.03 6.65
N ARG A 49 -23.43 -1.97 7.82
CA ARG A 49 -23.18 -0.88 8.76
C ARG A 49 -21.74 -1.05 9.26
N ALA A 50 -20.83 -0.22 8.76
CA ALA A 50 -19.53 -0.04 9.37
C ALA A 50 -19.74 0.35 10.84
N ARG A 51 -19.41 -0.55 11.77
CA ARG A 51 -19.26 -0.15 13.17
C ARG A 51 -18.07 0.79 13.19
N GLY A 52 -18.29 2.07 13.50
CA GLY A 52 -17.19 2.98 13.81
C GLY A 52 -16.43 2.39 15.00
N LEU A 53 -15.27 1.79 14.73
CA LEU A 53 -14.43 1.21 15.76
C LEU A 53 -13.68 2.34 16.47
N ALA A 54 -13.64 2.25 17.80
CA ALA A 54 -13.19 3.27 18.73
C ALA A 54 -11.79 3.84 18.41
N ASN A 55 -11.57 5.09 18.80
CA ASN A 55 -10.38 5.93 18.61
C ASN A 55 -9.08 5.41 19.28
N ASP A 56 -9.00 4.14 19.65
CA ASP A 56 -7.97 3.60 20.54
C ASP A 56 -6.62 3.28 19.85
N ALA A 57 -6.40 3.75 18.62
CA ALA A 57 -5.12 3.63 17.90
C ALA A 57 -4.60 5.00 17.44
N THR A 58 -4.81 6.06 18.24
CA THR A 58 -3.97 7.24 18.13
C THR A 58 -2.55 6.86 18.48
N CYS A 59 -1.56 7.33 17.73
CA CYS A 59 -0.20 7.00 18.11
C CYS A 59 0.13 7.56 19.52
N PRO A 60 0.50 6.71 20.49
CA PRO A 60 0.91 7.18 21.80
C PRO A 60 2.19 8.01 21.66
N ALA A 61 2.27 9.17 22.32
CA ALA A 61 3.49 10.00 22.34
C ALA A 61 4.73 9.22 22.84
N ALA A 62 4.52 8.16 23.65
CA ALA A 62 5.57 7.28 24.15
C ALA A 62 6.03 6.22 23.13
N CYS A 63 5.35 6.05 21.99
CA CYS A 63 5.75 5.11 20.95
C CYS A 63 6.82 5.74 20.05
N GLY A 64 8.06 5.23 20.16
CA GLY A 64 9.21 5.71 19.37
C GLY A 64 9.05 5.56 17.84
N TRP A 65 8.06 4.80 17.38
CA TRP A 65 7.78 4.56 15.96
C TRP A 65 6.85 5.56 15.31
N CYS A 66 6.31 6.51 16.08
CA CYS A 66 5.51 7.61 15.55
C CYS A 66 6.24 8.94 15.52
N ASN A 67 7.54 8.89 15.76
CA ASN A 67 8.43 10.01 15.56
C ASN A 67 9.37 9.68 14.41
N MET A 68 9.58 10.68 13.56
CA MET A 68 10.56 10.61 12.49
C MET A 68 11.97 10.49 13.07
N ILE A 69 12.76 9.57 12.56
CA ILE A 69 14.15 9.34 13.01
C ILE A 69 15.20 9.90 12.04
N ALA A 70 14.79 10.29 10.83
CA ALA A 70 15.69 10.82 9.82
C ALA A 70 14.97 11.80 8.89
N ALA A 71 15.71 12.78 8.39
CA ALA A 71 15.22 13.68 7.35
C ALA A 71 15.15 12.95 5.99
N ASN A 72 14.31 13.47 5.09
CA ASN A 72 14.09 12.88 3.76
C ASN A 72 15.36 12.78 2.90
N ASP A 73 16.28 13.74 3.03
CA ASP A 73 17.56 13.77 2.33
C ASP A 73 18.52 12.66 2.77
N SER A 74 18.29 12.09 3.95
CA SER A 74 19.07 11.00 4.53
C SER A 74 18.62 9.63 4.04
N VAL A 75 17.48 9.55 3.33
CA VAL A 75 16.98 8.30 2.76
C VAL A 75 17.82 7.89 1.56
N LYS A 76 18.49 6.75 1.68
CA LYS A 76 19.21 6.07 0.60
C LYS A 76 18.24 5.21 -0.19
N VAL A 77 18.35 5.28 -1.52
CA VAL A 77 17.52 4.49 -2.44
C VAL A 77 18.43 3.56 -3.24
N ARG A 78 18.14 2.26 -3.21
CA ARG A 78 18.75 1.25 -4.08
C ARG A 78 17.70 0.75 -5.06
N GLU A 79 17.89 1.08 -6.32
CA GLU A 79 16.88 0.87 -7.36
C GLU A 79 17.05 -0.45 -8.11
N ASN A 80 15.93 -0.96 -8.63
CA ASN A 80 15.86 -2.08 -9.58
C ASN A 80 16.52 -3.37 -9.07
N ILE A 81 16.29 -3.68 -7.80
CA ILE A 81 16.64 -4.98 -7.21
C ILE A 81 15.67 -6.03 -7.77
N SER A 82 16.18 -6.99 -8.52
CA SER A 82 15.35 -8.10 -9.00
C SER A 82 14.98 -9.01 -7.83
N TYR A 83 13.69 -9.26 -7.65
CA TYR A 83 13.20 -10.17 -6.62
C TYR A 83 12.56 -11.44 -7.18
N GLY A 84 12.45 -11.54 -8.51
CA GLY A 84 11.91 -12.71 -9.18
C GLY A 84 11.58 -12.47 -10.64
N GLN A 85 10.94 -13.46 -11.24
CA GLN A 85 10.36 -13.36 -12.57
C GLN A 85 9.09 -14.20 -12.64
N ALA A 86 8.18 -13.84 -13.53
CA ALA A 86 6.94 -14.58 -13.71
C ALA A 86 6.43 -14.49 -15.16
N TYR A 87 5.69 -15.50 -15.60
CA TYR A 87 5.15 -15.53 -16.96
C TYR A 87 4.11 -14.43 -17.15
N ASN A 88 4.28 -13.62 -18.19
CA ASN A 88 3.34 -12.60 -18.62
C ASN A 88 2.58 -13.14 -19.86
N ILE A 89 1.28 -13.39 -19.67
CA ILE A 89 0.41 -14.00 -20.69
C ILE A 89 0.24 -13.12 -21.93
N GLU A 90 0.30 -11.80 -21.78
CA GLU A 90 0.12 -10.88 -22.89
C GLU A 90 1.35 -10.86 -23.80
N THR A 91 2.54 -10.87 -23.22
CA THR A 91 3.79 -10.84 -24.01
C THR A 91 4.27 -12.24 -24.41
N GLY A 92 3.75 -13.29 -23.76
CA GLY A 92 4.18 -14.66 -23.96
C GLY A 92 5.58 -14.97 -23.41
N ARG A 93 6.12 -14.14 -22.51
CA ARG A 93 7.48 -14.23 -21.97
C ARG A 93 7.50 -14.06 -20.45
N ASN A 94 8.58 -14.48 -19.82
CA ASN A 94 8.83 -14.13 -18.42
C ASN A 94 9.18 -12.64 -18.31
N GLU A 95 8.49 -11.96 -17.40
CA GLU A 95 8.77 -10.60 -16.97
C GLU A 95 9.60 -10.65 -15.69
N VAL A 96 10.70 -9.88 -15.65
CA VAL A 96 11.52 -9.72 -14.44
C VAL A 96 10.84 -8.71 -13.53
N LEU A 97 10.75 -9.04 -12.26
CA LEU A 97 10.09 -8.23 -11.24
C LEU A 97 11.12 -7.53 -10.37
N TYR A 98 10.97 -6.22 -10.25
CA TYR A 98 11.93 -5.34 -9.57
C TYR A 98 11.32 -4.65 -8.37
N MET A 99 12.14 -4.36 -7.36
CA MET A 99 11.79 -3.47 -6.26
C MET A 99 12.85 -2.39 -6.08
N ASP A 100 12.44 -1.27 -5.48
CA ASP A 100 13.37 -0.25 -4.97
C ASP A 100 13.33 -0.27 -3.45
N GLU A 101 14.52 -0.26 -2.85
CA GLU A 101 14.72 -0.24 -1.41
C GLU A 101 14.99 1.18 -0.93
N TYR A 102 14.31 1.58 0.15
CA TYR A 102 14.40 2.86 0.82
C TYR A 102 14.81 2.63 2.26
N THR A 103 16.00 3.08 2.62
CA THR A 103 16.57 2.89 3.95
C THR A 103 17.21 4.17 4.46
N VAL A 104 17.23 4.33 5.78
CA VAL A 104 18.04 5.35 6.44
C VAL A 104 19.28 4.68 7.04
N PRO A 105 20.43 5.39 7.12
CA PRO A 105 21.64 4.87 7.75
C PRO A 105 21.33 4.29 9.12
N GLU A 106 21.95 3.15 9.42
CA GLU A 106 21.87 2.57 10.75
C GLU A 106 22.52 3.51 11.76
N THR A 107 21.84 3.72 12.88
CA THR A 107 22.43 4.38 14.05
C THR A 107 23.52 3.49 14.66
N GLN A 108 23.37 2.16 14.58
CA GLN A 108 24.38 1.17 14.97
C GLN A 108 24.35 -0.08 14.07
N PRO A 109 25.47 -0.44 13.40
CA PRO A 109 25.54 -1.66 12.60
C PRO A 109 25.37 -2.95 13.41
N GLY A 110 24.45 -3.81 12.97
CA GLY A 110 24.29 -5.19 13.48
C GLY A 110 23.48 -5.37 14.76
N VAL A 111 22.78 -4.35 15.25
CA VAL A 111 21.98 -4.43 16.51
C VAL A 111 20.46 -4.36 16.25
N ASP A 112 20.00 -3.63 15.24
CA ASP A 112 18.55 -3.39 15.03
C ASP A 112 18.05 -3.99 13.71
N ARG A 113 17.40 -5.15 13.77
CA ARG A 113 16.61 -5.67 12.63
C ARG A 113 15.38 -4.79 12.44
N LYS A 114 15.27 -4.17 11.26
CA LYS A 114 14.21 -3.19 10.98
C LYS A 114 12.90 -3.88 10.58
N PRO A 115 11.74 -3.43 11.07
CA PRO A 115 10.46 -3.84 10.51
C PRO A 115 10.38 -3.40 9.06
N VAL A 116 9.59 -4.12 8.28
CA VAL A 116 9.53 -3.94 6.83
C VAL A 116 8.21 -3.31 6.43
N MET A 117 8.27 -2.37 5.49
CA MET A 117 7.07 -1.88 4.81
C MET A 117 7.15 -2.20 3.32
N VAL A 118 6.20 -2.99 2.83
CA VAL A 118 6.03 -3.27 1.41
C VAL A 118 5.00 -2.30 0.83
N VAL A 119 5.47 -1.33 0.05
CA VAL A 119 4.65 -0.35 -0.65
C VAL A 119 4.28 -0.89 -2.03
N ILE A 120 2.97 -0.95 -2.31
CA ILE A 120 2.43 -1.44 -3.57
C ILE A 120 1.78 -0.27 -4.31
N HIS A 121 2.32 0.08 -5.47
CA HIS A 121 1.87 1.24 -6.23
C HIS A 121 0.45 1.04 -6.81
N GLY A 122 -0.23 2.15 -7.13
CA GLY A 122 -1.53 2.17 -7.80
C GLY A 122 -1.41 2.23 -9.33
N GLY A 123 -2.43 2.76 -9.99
CA GLY A 123 -2.42 2.96 -11.46
C GLY A 123 -3.21 1.94 -12.26
N GLY A 124 -4.25 1.36 -11.66
CA GLY A 124 -5.25 0.54 -12.37
C GLY A 124 -4.71 -0.73 -13.03
N TYR A 125 -3.55 -1.21 -12.58
CA TYR A 125 -2.80 -2.31 -13.21
C TYR A 125 -2.35 -2.02 -14.65
N MET A 126 -2.29 -0.74 -15.07
CA MET A 126 -1.89 -0.34 -16.41
C MET A 126 -0.38 -0.36 -16.58
N LYS A 127 0.10 -0.71 -17.77
CA LYS A 127 1.54 -0.76 -18.08
C LYS A 127 2.27 0.58 -17.89
N SER A 128 1.54 1.68 -18.00
CA SER A 128 2.05 3.04 -17.79
C SER A 128 2.36 3.36 -16.32
N SER A 129 1.83 2.57 -15.38
CA SER A 129 2.16 2.68 -13.95
C SER A 129 3.32 1.76 -13.59
N ASN A 130 4.05 2.14 -12.55
CA ASN A 130 5.20 1.41 -12.02
C ASN A 130 5.52 1.88 -10.58
N LYS A 131 6.53 1.28 -9.94
CA LYS A 131 6.96 1.58 -8.56
C LYS A 131 7.48 3.01 -8.33
N ASN A 132 7.75 3.74 -9.42
CA ASN A 132 8.15 5.15 -9.44
C ASN A 132 6.97 6.11 -9.68
N SER A 133 5.73 5.60 -9.77
CA SER A 133 4.55 6.45 -9.90
C SER A 133 4.43 7.39 -8.70
N LEU A 134 4.28 8.69 -8.97
CA LEU A 134 4.37 9.85 -8.06
C LEU A 134 4.22 9.58 -6.56
N TRP A 135 3.14 8.94 -6.13
CA TRP A 135 2.83 8.74 -4.72
C TRP A 135 3.70 7.65 -4.03
N ALA A 136 4.05 6.57 -4.73
CA ALA A 136 4.72 5.42 -4.10
C ALA A 136 6.12 5.78 -3.57
N PRO A 137 7.02 6.45 -4.32
CA PRO A 137 8.32 6.87 -3.78
C PRO A 137 8.23 7.83 -2.60
N ILE A 138 7.21 8.70 -2.56
CA ILE A 138 7.00 9.65 -1.46
C ILE A 138 6.66 8.87 -0.18
N VAL A 139 5.73 7.91 -0.27
CA VAL A 139 5.34 7.08 0.86
C VAL A 139 6.43 6.09 1.26
N SER A 140 7.20 5.57 0.31
CA SER A 140 8.34 4.72 0.62
C SER A 140 9.43 5.47 1.39
N ARG A 141 9.75 6.70 0.98
CA ARG A 141 10.65 7.58 1.74
C ARG A 141 10.09 7.89 3.11
N PHE A 142 8.79 8.17 3.20
CA PHE A 142 8.13 8.45 4.46
C PHE A 142 8.32 7.31 5.46
N PHE A 143 7.97 6.07 5.13
CA PHE A 143 8.17 4.94 6.04
C PHE A 143 9.65 4.72 6.39
N ALA A 144 10.57 4.93 5.44
CA ALA A 144 12.00 4.88 5.73
C ALA A 144 12.45 5.94 6.74
N MET A 145 11.89 7.15 6.70
CA MET A 145 12.15 8.22 7.68
C MET A 145 11.64 7.89 9.09
N TYR A 146 10.64 7.00 9.22
CA TYR A 146 10.20 6.41 10.49
C TYR A 146 10.95 5.10 10.82
N GLY A 147 11.96 4.77 10.01
CA GLY A 147 12.93 3.70 10.23
C GLY A 147 12.44 2.29 9.93
N PHE A 148 11.40 2.18 9.10
CA PHE A 148 11.13 0.92 8.40
C PHE A 148 12.21 0.68 7.33
N HIS A 149 12.58 -0.57 7.12
CA HIS A 149 13.19 -0.96 5.86
C HIS A 149 12.07 -1.03 4.82
N THR A 150 12.02 -0.08 3.90
CA THR A 150 10.86 0.06 3.00
C THR A 150 11.20 -0.39 1.60
N VAL A 151 10.34 -1.17 0.97
CA VAL A 151 10.47 -1.54 -0.44
C VAL A 151 9.25 -1.11 -1.24
N SER A 152 9.46 -0.56 -2.43
CA SER A 152 8.41 -0.30 -3.42
C SER A 152 8.52 -1.35 -4.52
N ILE A 153 7.49 -2.17 -4.73
CA ILE A 153 7.55 -3.31 -5.65
C ILE A 153 6.88 -3.00 -6.98
N GLU A 154 7.45 -3.49 -8.07
CA GLU A 154 6.70 -3.75 -9.31
C GLU A 154 5.74 -4.93 -9.12
N TYR A 155 4.84 -5.13 -10.07
CA TYR A 155 4.05 -6.34 -10.23
C TYR A 155 3.60 -6.46 -11.69
N ARG A 156 3.25 -7.66 -12.18
CA ARG A 156 2.72 -7.85 -13.53
C ARG A 156 1.45 -7.02 -13.73
N ARG A 157 1.45 -6.20 -14.77
CA ARG A 157 0.40 -5.22 -15.09
C ARG A 157 -0.36 -5.64 -16.35
N LEU A 158 -1.56 -6.18 -16.18
CA LEU A 158 -2.42 -6.65 -17.26
C LEU A 158 -3.71 -5.81 -17.40
N GLY A 159 -3.75 -4.62 -16.81
CA GLY A 159 -4.90 -3.72 -16.88
C GLY A 159 -5.29 -3.40 -18.32
N ASP A 160 -4.35 -2.98 -19.17
CA ASP A 160 -4.62 -2.68 -20.59
C ASP A 160 -5.13 -3.92 -21.35
N TYR A 161 -4.47 -5.06 -21.14
CA TYR A 161 -4.85 -6.35 -21.72
C TYR A 161 -6.28 -6.79 -21.36
N CYS A 162 -6.69 -6.51 -20.13
CA CYS A 162 -8.02 -6.81 -19.59
C CYS A 162 -9.06 -5.71 -19.89
N ALA A 163 -8.61 -4.48 -20.15
CA ALA A 163 -9.45 -3.31 -20.42
C ALA A 163 -10.03 -3.31 -21.83
N GLU A 164 -9.38 -3.94 -22.82
CA GLU A 164 -9.95 -4.19 -24.17
C GLU A 164 -11.27 -4.99 -24.14
N SER A 165 -11.68 -5.46 -22.96
CA SER A 165 -12.80 -6.36 -22.74
C SER A 165 -14.12 -5.65 -22.38
N LEU A 166 -14.19 -4.32 -22.50
CA LEU A 166 -15.43 -3.53 -22.27
C LEU A 166 -16.60 -3.92 -23.20
N THR A 167 -16.33 -4.57 -24.33
CA THR A 167 -17.37 -5.15 -25.21
C THR A 167 -17.29 -6.67 -25.35
N ASN A 168 -16.18 -7.31 -24.94
CA ASN A 168 -16.01 -8.76 -24.96
C ASN A 168 -15.00 -9.23 -23.89
N PRO A 169 -15.45 -9.59 -22.66
CA PRO A 169 -14.61 -10.05 -21.57
C PRO A 169 -13.70 -11.21 -21.99
N LYS A 170 -12.37 -11.02 -22.00
CA LYS A 170 -11.43 -12.13 -22.19
C LYS A 170 -11.53 -13.06 -20.97
N PRO A 171 -11.83 -14.35 -21.14
CA PRO A 171 -11.92 -15.29 -20.02
C PRO A 171 -10.63 -15.30 -19.18
N GLY A 172 -10.77 -15.30 -17.86
CA GLY A 172 -9.64 -15.30 -16.93
C GLY A 172 -9.07 -13.92 -16.59
N CYS A 173 -9.53 -12.83 -17.21
CA CYS A 173 -9.03 -11.48 -16.92
C CYS A 173 -9.09 -11.05 -15.45
N PRO A 174 -10.20 -11.25 -14.70
CA PRO A 174 -10.22 -10.93 -13.27
C PRO A 174 -9.15 -11.71 -12.49
N GLU A 175 -8.94 -12.98 -12.81
CA GLU A 175 -7.96 -13.83 -12.14
C GLU A 175 -6.53 -13.34 -12.39
N VAL A 176 -6.15 -13.05 -13.64
CA VAL A 176 -4.78 -12.60 -13.94
C VAL A 176 -4.54 -11.13 -13.57
N MET A 177 -5.56 -10.28 -13.61
CA MET A 177 -5.45 -8.86 -13.28
C MET A 177 -5.29 -8.64 -11.77
N PHE A 178 -5.98 -9.42 -10.95
CA PHE A 178 -5.92 -9.31 -9.49
C PHE A 178 -4.99 -10.34 -8.84
N GLY A 179 -4.88 -11.53 -9.42
CA GLY A 179 -4.06 -12.63 -8.90
C GLY A 179 -2.58 -12.42 -9.14
N ASN A 180 -2.17 -12.02 -10.35
CA ASN A 180 -0.74 -11.82 -10.64
C ASN A 180 -0.08 -10.81 -9.69
N PRO A 181 -0.66 -9.63 -9.40
CA PRO A 181 -0.10 -8.71 -8.42
C PRO A 181 0.03 -9.30 -7.01
N VAL A 182 -0.90 -10.16 -6.61
CA VAL A 182 -0.85 -10.85 -5.32
C VAL A 182 0.29 -11.87 -5.30
N GLU A 183 0.43 -12.68 -6.36
CA GLU A 183 1.55 -13.63 -6.51
C GLU A 183 2.90 -12.90 -6.48
N ASP A 184 2.99 -11.75 -7.15
CA ASP A 184 4.22 -10.98 -7.28
C ASP A 184 4.57 -10.28 -5.96
N ALA A 185 3.58 -9.79 -5.21
CA ALA A 185 3.78 -9.28 -3.84
C ALA A 185 4.24 -10.38 -2.88
N ARG A 186 3.67 -11.58 -2.98
CA ARG A 186 4.10 -12.76 -2.23
C ARG A 186 5.56 -13.13 -2.54
N ALA A 187 5.95 -13.07 -3.80
CA ALA A 187 7.34 -13.30 -4.23
C ALA A 187 8.31 -12.27 -3.64
N ALA A 188 7.93 -10.99 -3.62
CA ALA A 188 8.74 -9.94 -2.99
C ALA A 188 8.92 -10.18 -1.48
N ILE A 189 7.88 -10.63 -0.78
CA ILE A 189 7.96 -10.98 0.65
C ILE A 189 8.90 -12.17 0.87
N ARG A 190 8.84 -13.20 0.02
CA ARG A 190 9.76 -14.35 0.13
C ARG A 190 11.21 -13.94 -0.12
N PHE A 191 11.45 -13.07 -1.10
CA PHE A 191 12.77 -12.49 -1.32
C PHE A 191 13.29 -11.77 -0.07
N LEU A 192 12.45 -10.98 0.61
CA LEU A 192 12.82 -10.33 1.87
C LEU A 192 13.13 -11.36 2.97
N GLN A 193 12.31 -12.40 3.11
CA GLN A 193 12.52 -13.48 4.09
C GLN A 193 13.85 -14.22 3.89
N GLU A 194 14.20 -14.51 2.63
CA GLU A 194 15.45 -15.18 2.26
C GLU A 194 16.69 -14.30 2.46
N ASN A 195 16.54 -12.99 2.32
CA ASN A 195 17.64 -12.03 2.42
C ASN A 195 17.68 -11.29 3.76
N GLN A 196 16.94 -11.75 4.78
CA GLN A 196 16.72 -11.00 6.01
C GLN A 196 17.99 -10.59 6.76
N GLU A 197 19.00 -11.48 6.79
CA GLU A 197 20.29 -11.23 7.43
C GLU A 197 21.08 -10.16 6.66
N THR A 198 21.14 -10.30 5.33
CA THR A 198 21.85 -9.36 4.45
C THR A 198 21.22 -7.97 4.46
N LEU A 199 19.89 -7.91 4.57
CA LEU A 199 19.12 -6.67 4.58
C LEU A 199 18.97 -6.06 5.99
N SER A 200 19.40 -6.79 7.04
CA SER A 200 19.22 -6.41 8.45
C SER A 200 17.75 -6.06 8.78
N ILE A 201 16.83 -6.94 8.37
CA ILE A 201 15.39 -6.77 8.55
C ILE A 201 14.79 -7.83 9.47
N ASP A 202 13.69 -7.46 10.12
CA ASP A 202 12.86 -8.36 10.90
C ASP A 202 11.64 -8.78 10.07
N THR A 203 11.62 -10.06 9.70
CA THR A 203 10.55 -10.62 8.87
C THR A 203 9.33 -11.07 9.66
N SER A 204 9.38 -10.97 11.00
CA SER A 204 8.22 -11.12 11.87
C SER A 204 7.38 -9.84 11.95
N THR A 205 7.85 -8.73 11.37
CA THR A 205 7.20 -7.41 11.40
C THR A 205 7.09 -6.79 10.01
N ILE A 206 6.43 -7.50 9.09
CA ILE A 206 6.19 -7.05 7.70
C ILE A 206 4.79 -6.42 7.57
N GLY A 207 4.74 -5.12 7.29
CA GLY A 207 3.52 -4.42 6.86
C GLY A 207 3.40 -4.33 5.34
N ALA A 208 2.17 -4.25 4.84
CA ALA A 208 1.87 -3.95 3.44
C ALA A 208 0.97 -2.72 3.33
N PHE A 209 1.30 -1.81 2.42
CA PHE A 209 0.61 -0.54 2.24
C PHE A 209 0.40 -0.28 0.75
N GLY A 210 -0.82 0.07 0.34
CA GLY A 210 -1.10 0.36 -1.07
C GLY A 210 -2.25 1.34 -1.30
N CYS A 211 -2.24 1.97 -2.47
CA CYS A 211 -3.28 2.89 -2.94
C CYS A 211 -3.91 2.36 -4.24
N SER A 212 -5.23 2.50 -4.40
CA SER A 212 -5.96 2.12 -5.61
C SER A 212 -5.72 0.65 -5.97
N ALA A 213 -5.28 0.33 -7.18
CA ALA A 213 -4.83 -1.02 -7.58
C ALA A 213 -3.86 -1.67 -6.57
N GLY A 214 -2.93 -0.91 -5.98
CA GLY A 214 -2.05 -1.42 -4.93
C GLY A 214 -2.79 -1.70 -3.63
N GLY A 215 -3.78 -0.87 -3.28
CA GLY A 215 -4.67 -1.10 -2.13
C GLY A 215 -5.51 -2.36 -2.31
N TRP A 216 -6.07 -2.57 -3.51
CA TRP A 216 -6.73 -3.83 -3.90
C TRP A 216 -5.78 -5.02 -3.79
N THR A 217 -4.52 -4.89 -4.23
CA THR A 217 -3.51 -5.93 -4.06
C THR A 217 -3.26 -6.25 -2.58
N VAL A 218 -3.16 -5.25 -1.70
CA VAL A 218 -3.05 -5.47 -0.24
C VAL A 218 -4.27 -6.21 0.31
N THR A 219 -5.48 -5.77 -0.05
CA THR A 219 -6.73 -6.42 0.36
C THR A 219 -6.75 -7.88 -0.08
N HIS A 220 -6.43 -8.16 -1.34
CA HIS A 220 -6.45 -9.50 -1.89
C HIS A 220 -5.33 -10.38 -1.34
N LEU A 221 -4.14 -9.82 -1.10
CA LEU A 221 -3.01 -10.52 -0.49
C LEU A 221 -3.40 -11.20 0.83
N LEU A 222 -4.21 -10.51 1.65
CA LEU A 222 -4.70 -11.02 2.92
C LEU A 222 -5.93 -11.93 2.78
N MET A 223 -6.88 -11.59 1.91
CA MET A 223 -8.24 -12.16 1.95
C MET A 223 -8.54 -13.19 0.84
N THR A 224 -7.61 -13.47 -0.06
CA THR A 224 -7.82 -14.37 -1.21
C THR A 224 -6.85 -15.54 -1.26
N ASN A 225 -7.29 -16.61 -1.91
CA ASN A 225 -6.55 -17.83 -2.19
C ASN A 225 -6.24 -17.98 -3.68
N TYR A 226 -5.54 -17.00 -4.27
CA TYR A 226 -4.95 -17.15 -5.62
C TYR A 226 -3.83 -18.22 -5.70
N GLY A 227 -3.50 -18.88 -4.57
CA GLY A 227 -2.34 -19.76 -4.46
C GLY A 227 -1.02 -18.99 -4.32
N GLU A 228 0.08 -19.70 -4.10
CA GLU A 228 1.41 -19.08 -3.96
C GLU A 228 1.97 -18.52 -5.29
N GLY A 229 1.31 -18.85 -6.40
CA GLY A 229 1.73 -18.51 -7.74
C GLY A 229 2.98 -19.25 -8.19
N LYS A 230 3.61 -18.73 -9.25
CA LYS A 230 4.93 -19.19 -9.74
C LYS A 230 5.98 -18.08 -9.71
N SER A 231 5.67 -16.98 -9.04
CA SER A 231 6.57 -15.84 -8.91
C SER A 231 7.61 -16.13 -7.83
N GLY A 232 8.89 -16.19 -8.21
CA GLY A 232 9.99 -16.37 -7.25
C GLY A 232 10.13 -17.77 -6.63
N ASN A 233 10.91 -17.87 -5.55
CA ASN A 233 11.12 -19.11 -4.79
C ASN A 233 9.89 -19.43 -3.92
N LEU A 234 9.52 -20.70 -3.73
CA LEU A 234 8.30 -21.16 -3.04
C LEU A 234 8.55 -21.85 -1.69
N GLU A 235 9.79 -21.85 -1.21
CA GLU A 235 10.19 -22.63 -0.02
C GLU A 235 9.71 -22.05 1.32
N ASN A 236 9.27 -20.78 1.35
CA ASN A 236 8.77 -20.10 2.56
C ASN A 236 7.37 -19.48 2.36
N PRO A 237 6.41 -19.68 3.27
CA PRO A 237 5.12 -19.01 3.17
C PRO A 237 5.28 -17.50 3.41
N PRO A 238 4.78 -16.64 2.51
CA PRO A 238 4.86 -15.20 2.67
C PRO A 238 3.95 -14.76 3.83
N ALA A 239 4.51 -14.03 4.80
CA ALA A 239 3.76 -13.53 5.95
C ALA A 239 3.70 -12.00 5.93
N VAL A 240 2.48 -11.46 5.91
CA VAL A 240 2.19 -10.05 6.21
C VAL A 240 1.55 -10.02 7.58
N HIS A 241 1.93 -9.03 8.39
CA HIS A 241 1.52 -8.87 9.79
C HIS A 241 0.62 -7.64 10.00
N ALA A 242 0.54 -6.73 9.02
CA ALA A 242 -0.46 -5.67 8.95
C ALA A 242 -0.72 -5.23 7.49
N GLY A 243 -1.96 -4.96 7.12
CA GLY A 243 -2.31 -4.43 5.79
C GLY A 243 -3.04 -3.10 5.87
N VAL A 244 -2.61 -2.11 5.09
CA VAL A 244 -3.29 -0.81 4.95
C VAL A 244 -3.63 -0.57 3.47
N SER A 245 -4.92 -0.35 3.19
CA SER A 245 -5.44 -0.17 1.84
C SER A 245 -6.15 1.17 1.69
N LEU A 246 -5.63 2.04 0.81
CA LEU A 246 -6.20 3.36 0.50
C LEU A 246 -6.94 3.28 -0.83
N SER A 247 -8.22 3.65 -0.86
CA SER A 247 -9.06 3.53 -2.07
C SER A 247 -8.94 2.15 -2.74
N GLY A 248 -8.66 1.13 -1.94
CA GLY A 248 -8.73 -0.27 -2.34
C GLY A 248 -9.99 -0.90 -1.79
N GLY A 249 -10.15 -2.19 -2.05
CA GLY A 249 -11.33 -2.88 -1.58
C GLY A 249 -11.41 -4.31 -2.04
N PHE A 250 -12.61 -4.84 -1.88
CA PHE A 250 -12.98 -6.17 -2.30
C PHE A 250 -14.42 -6.10 -2.82
N VAL A 251 -14.70 -6.82 -3.90
CA VAL A 251 -16.05 -6.92 -4.45
C VAL A 251 -16.30 -8.39 -4.79
N GLU A 252 -17.29 -8.98 -4.10
CA GLU A 252 -17.58 -10.42 -4.11
C GLU A 252 -17.79 -10.97 -5.54
N VAL A 253 -18.58 -10.28 -6.35
CA VAL A 253 -18.89 -10.74 -7.73
C VAL A 253 -17.66 -10.77 -8.64
N MET A 254 -16.60 -10.03 -8.29
CA MET A 254 -15.35 -9.98 -9.05
C MET A 254 -14.31 -10.99 -8.56
N ASN A 255 -14.56 -11.70 -7.44
CA ASN A 255 -13.54 -12.49 -6.78
C ASN A 255 -14.04 -13.83 -6.19
N PRO A 256 -14.18 -14.87 -7.03
CA PRO A 256 -14.55 -16.21 -6.57
C PRO A 256 -13.47 -16.89 -5.71
N TRP A 257 -12.26 -16.30 -5.62
CA TRP A 257 -11.09 -16.86 -4.94
C TRP A 257 -10.95 -16.40 -3.50
N ARG A 258 -12.00 -15.81 -2.91
CA ARG A 258 -11.98 -15.39 -1.50
C ARG A 258 -11.68 -16.57 -0.57
N LYS A 259 -11.04 -16.26 0.56
CA LYS A 259 -10.93 -17.20 1.68
C LYS A 259 -12.34 -17.48 2.24
N THR A 260 -12.64 -18.75 2.49
CA THR A 260 -13.96 -19.21 2.98
C THR A 260 -13.89 -19.87 4.36
N ARG A 261 -12.69 -20.05 4.91
CA ARG A 261 -12.49 -20.59 6.26
C ARG A 261 -11.89 -19.51 7.15
N TYR A 262 -12.37 -19.50 8.40
CA TYR A 262 -11.76 -18.76 9.48
C TYR A 262 -10.28 -19.16 9.59
N GLY A 263 -9.40 -18.18 9.55
CA GLY A 263 -7.96 -18.34 9.66
C GLY A 263 -7.40 -16.97 9.96
N SER A 264 -6.47 -16.87 10.92
CA SER A 264 -5.91 -15.59 11.34
C SER A 264 -5.29 -14.89 10.14
N ILE A 265 -6.03 -13.96 9.53
CA ILE A 265 -5.46 -13.00 8.58
C ILE A 265 -4.96 -11.82 9.40
N ALA A 266 -3.89 -11.18 8.94
CA ALA A 266 -3.33 -10.03 9.61
C ALA A 266 -4.37 -8.92 9.84
N PRO A 267 -4.19 -8.11 10.91
CA PRO A 267 -4.92 -6.87 11.07
C PRO A 267 -4.98 -6.05 9.78
N TYR A 268 -6.14 -5.48 9.48
CA TYR A 268 -6.41 -4.81 8.21
C TYR A 268 -7.09 -3.45 8.41
N MET A 269 -6.49 -2.41 7.84
CA MET A 269 -7.08 -1.07 7.80
C MET A 269 -7.48 -0.71 6.36
N ALA A 270 -8.74 -0.34 6.17
CA ALA A 270 -9.22 0.26 4.93
C ALA A 270 -9.44 1.76 5.10
N ILE A 271 -9.04 2.53 4.11
CA ILE A 271 -9.10 3.99 4.10
C ILE A 271 -9.72 4.44 2.78
N TYR A 272 -10.72 5.30 2.82
CA TYR A 272 -11.33 5.86 1.61
C TYR A 272 -11.67 7.34 1.80
N GLY A 273 -11.66 8.08 0.69
CA GLY A 273 -12.17 9.44 0.65
C GLY A 273 -13.69 9.46 0.45
N THR A 274 -14.42 10.31 1.19
CA THR A 274 -15.88 10.40 1.04
C THR A 274 -16.31 10.99 -0.31
N SER A 275 -15.38 11.58 -1.05
CA SER A 275 -15.56 12.14 -2.39
C SER A 275 -14.77 11.36 -3.46
N ASP A 276 -14.37 10.12 -3.18
CA ASP A 276 -13.72 9.23 -4.15
C ASP A 276 -14.71 8.77 -5.23
N ALA A 277 -14.57 9.33 -6.44
CA ALA A 277 -15.40 9.02 -7.60
C ALA A 277 -14.91 7.81 -8.42
N LEU A 278 -13.75 7.24 -8.09
CA LEU A 278 -13.14 6.11 -8.80
C LEU A 278 -13.34 4.79 -8.05
N CYS A 279 -13.14 4.81 -6.73
CA CYS A 279 -13.32 3.67 -5.85
C CYS A 279 -14.30 4.06 -4.73
N PRO A 280 -15.62 3.87 -4.95
CA PRO A 280 -16.60 4.25 -3.96
C PRO A 280 -16.42 3.50 -2.64
N SER A 281 -16.87 4.15 -1.57
CA SER A 281 -16.71 3.68 -0.19
C SER A 281 -17.17 2.24 0.05
N PHE A 282 -18.18 1.77 -0.68
CA PHE A 282 -18.71 0.42 -0.49
C PHE A 282 -17.66 -0.67 -0.71
N MET A 283 -16.70 -0.45 -1.62
CA MET A 283 -15.62 -1.42 -1.89
C MET A 283 -14.71 -1.61 -0.66
N SER A 284 -14.44 -0.52 0.06
CA SER A 284 -13.69 -0.57 1.31
C SER A 284 -14.50 -1.16 2.45
N THR A 285 -15.81 -0.88 2.55
CA THR A 285 -16.68 -1.48 3.58
C THR A 285 -16.91 -2.98 3.36
N ASP A 286 -17.00 -3.43 2.10
CA ASP A 286 -17.09 -4.85 1.76
C ASP A 286 -15.79 -5.59 2.12
N ALA A 287 -14.64 -4.97 1.88
CA ALA A 287 -13.35 -5.51 2.35
C ALA A 287 -13.28 -5.64 3.87
N ILE A 288 -13.75 -4.65 4.63
CA ILE A 288 -13.82 -4.74 6.09
C ILE A 288 -14.75 -5.86 6.53
N THR A 289 -15.92 -5.98 5.91
CA THR A 289 -16.89 -7.04 6.22
C THR A 289 -16.29 -8.43 5.98
N LEU A 290 -15.60 -8.61 4.84
CA LEU A 290 -14.89 -9.86 4.55
C LEU A 290 -13.78 -10.12 5.59
N ALA A 291 -12.97 -9.12 5.91
CA ALA A 291 -11.89 -9.25 6.88
C ALA A 291 -12.40 -9.66 8.27
N GLU A 292 -13.46 -9.01 8.76
CA GLU A 292 -14.12 -9.36 10.02
C GLU A 292 -14.68 -10.79 9.98
N SER A 293 -15.29 -11.20 8.87
CA SER A 293 -15.80 -12.57 8.71
C SER A 293 -14.70 -13.65 8.73
N LEU A 294 -13.47 -13.26 8.40
CA LEU A 294 -12.28 -14.10 8.47
C LEU A 294 -11.57 -14.03 9.84
N GLY A 295 -12.05 -13.17 10.74
CA GLY A 295 -11.53 -13.03 12.10
C GLY A 295 -10.43 -11.99 12.30
N ALA A 296 -10.23 -11.08 11.33
CA ALA A 296 -9.23 -10.03 11.44
C ALA A 296 -9.61 -8.95 12.47
N GLU A 297 -8.63 -8.37 13.14
CA GLU A 297 -8.79 -7.02 13.70
C GLU A 297 -8.86 -6.03 12.53
N THR A 298 -9.91 -5.22 12.46
CA THR A 298 -10.13 -4.29 11.35
C THR A 298 -10.18 -2.84 11.81
N ARG A 299 -9.84 -1.91 10.91
CA ARG A 299 -10.12 -0.48 11.05
C ARG A 299 -10.60 0.12 9.75
N LEU A 300 -11.59 1.00 9.82
CA LEU A 300 -12.10 1.74 8.67
C LEU A 300 -11.94 3.24 8.92
N LEU A 301 -11.23 3.93 8.04
CA LEU A 301 -11.05 5.38 8.10
C LEU A 301 -11.71 6.04 6.89
N ALA A 302 -12.76 6.81 7.13
CA ALA A 302 -13.31 7.73 6.14
C ALA A 302 -12.56 9.07 6.23
N VAL A 303 -12.06 9.58 5.10
CA VAL A 303 -11.46 10.91 5.00
C VAL A 303 -12.51 11.88 4.45
N PRO A 304 -13.07 12.79 5.27
CA PRO A 304 -14.07 13.75 4.82
C PRO A 304 -13.52 14.61 3.67
N ASP A 305 -14.34 14.77 2.63
CA ASP A 305 -14.01 15.43 1.37
C ASP A 305 -12.75 14.88 0.66
N GLY A 306 -12.22 13.76 1.15
CA GLY A 306 -11.08 13.07 0.58
C GLY A 306 -11.44 12.55 -0.81
N LYS A 307 -10.53 12.76 -1.76
CA LYS A 307 -10.63 12.19 -3.11
C LYS A 307 -10.02 10.79 -3.16
N HIS A 308 -9.80 10.29 -4.36
CA HIS A 308 -9.10 9.03 -4.61
C HIS A 308 -7.68 9.02 -4.02
N CYS A 309 -7.34 7.95 -3.30
CA CYS A 309 -6.09 7.81 -2.55
C CYS A 309 -5.76 9.03 -1.68
N PRO A 310 -6.60 9.33 -0.67
CA PRO A 310 -6.42 10.52 0.14
C PRO A 310 -5.06 10.49 0.84
N ASN A 311 -4.42 11.66 0.93
CA ASN A 311 -3.16 11.78 1.66
C ASN A 311 -3.39 11.68 3.17
N VAL A 312 -3.00 10.54 3.74
CA VAL A 312 -3.21 10.22 5.17
C VAL A 312 -1.93 10.05 5.98
N ILE A 313 -0.76 10.16 5.35
CA ILE A 313 0.53 9.93 6.02
C ILE A 313 1.57 10.99 5.74
N THR A 314 1.58 11.62 4.56
CA THR A 314 2.62 12.61 4.23
C THR A 314 2.13 14.03 4.52
N PRO A 315 2.91 14.91 5.18
CA PRO A 315 2.51 16.30 5.35
C PRO A 315 2.21 16.97 4.00
N PRO A 316 1.12 17.75 3.86
CA PRO A 316 0.16 18.15 4.90
C PRO A 316 -1.06 17.20 5.03
N SER A 317 -0.88 15.96 5.52
CA SER A 317 -1.97 15.09 5.92
C SER A 317 -2.66 15.63 7.19
N PRO A 318 -3.98 15.46 7.36
CA PRO A 318 -4.62 15.77 8.63
C PRO A 318 -4.00 14.94 9.76
N ASP A 319 -3.63 15.58 10.88
CA ASP A 319 -2.95 14.92 12.01
C ASP A 319 -3.72 13.66 12.48
N TYR A 320 -5.06 13.73 12.50
CA TYR A 320 -5.90 12.60 12.89
C TYR A 320 -5.73 11.36 11.99
N ALA A 321 -5.49 11.55 10.69
CA ALA A 321 -5.36 10.45 9.74
C ALA A 321 -3.99 9.79 9.86
N PHE A 322 -2.95 10.59 10.00
CA PHE A 322 -1.59 10.13 10.27
C PHE A 322 -1.52 9.32 11.56
N ASP A 323 -2.07 9.87 12.66
CA ASP A 323 -2.05 9.21 13.96
C ASP A 323 -2.76 7.86 13.93
N GLN A 324 -3.87 7.75 13.21
CA GLN A 324 -4.59 6.48 13.08
C GLN A 324 -3.83 5.45 12.25
N VAL A 325 -3.18 5.85 11.16
CA VAL A 325 -2.39 4.93 10.33
C VAL A 325 -1.16 4.45 11.09
N MET A 326 -0.38 5.36 11.66
CA MET A 326 0.84 5.00 12.39
C MET A 326 0.53 4.26 13.68
N GLY A 327 -0.52 4.65 14.42
CA GLY A 327 -0.95 3.94 15.62
C GLY A 327 -1.47 2.53 15.28
N PHE A 328 -2.21 2.36 14.19
CA PHE A 328 -2.62 1.04 13.69
C PHE A 328 -1.42 0.17 13.36
N LEU A 329 -0.46 0.68 12.58
CA LEU A 329 0.75 -0.05 12.21
C LEU A 329 1.61 -0.39 13.43
N ALA A 330 1.85 0.57 14.33
CA ALA A 330 2.66 0.36 15.52
C ALA A 330 2.04 -0.68 16.46
N LYS A 331 0.72 -0.69 16.61
CA LYS A 331 0.01 -1.73 17.37
C LYS A 331 0.07 -3.09 16.67
N SER A 332 -0.28 -3.13 15.39
CA SER A 332 -0.45 -4.39 14.64
C SER A 332 0.86 -5.12 14.38
N LEU A 333 1.96 -4.36 14.29
CA LEU A 333 3.31 -4.88 14.13
C LEU A 333 4.07 -4.96 15.47
N GLU A 334 3.38 -4.76 16.61
CA GLU A 334 3.94 -4.84 17.97
C GLU A 334 5.19 -3.95 18.19
N LEU A 335 5.22 -2.77 17.56
CA LEU A 335 6.36 -1.85 17.58
C LEU A 335 6.37 -0.94 18.82
N CYS A 336 5.27 -0.87 19.57
CA CYS A 336 5.13 0.01 20.74
C CYS A 336 5.98 -0.47 21.93
N GLY A 337 7.25 -0.04 21.95
CA GLY A 337 8.19 -0.10 23.07
C GLY A 337 9.15 1.10 23.03
N GLU A 338 10.05 1.24 24.00
CA GLU A 338 11.18 2.16 23.82
C GLU A 338 11.98 1.69 22.61
N ARG A 339 11.90 2.46 21.52
CA ARG A 339 12.96 2.44 20.52
C ARG A 339 14.15 3.00 21.25
N THR A 340 14.95 2.14 21.89
CA THR A 340 16.16 2.58 22.56
C THR A 340 17.01 3.26 21.49
N LEU A 341 16.95 4.59 21.46
CA LEU A 341 18.07 5.39 21.03
C LEU A 341 19.15 5.08 22.07
N LEU A 342 19.86 3.96 21.88
CA LEU A 342 20.98 3.63 22.74
C LEU A 342 22.00 4.78 22.60
N PRO A 343 22.60 5.18 23.73
CA PRO A 343 23.15 6.52 23.99
C PRO A 343 24.13 7.07 22.95
#